data_AF-A0A2T1D2E9-F1
#
_entry.id   AF-A0A2T1D2E9-F1
#
_cell.length_a   1.000
_cell.length_b   1.000
_cell.length_c   1.000
_cell.angle_alpha   90.00
_cell.angle_beta   90.00
_cell.angle_gamma   90.00
#
_symmetry.space_group_name_H-M   'P 1'
#
loop_
_entity.id
_entity.type
_entity.pdbx_description
1 polymer ?
#
loop_
_entity_poly.entity_id
_entity_poly.type
_entity_poly.pdbx_seq_one_letter_code
_entity_poly.pdbx_strand_id
1 'polypeptide(L)'
;MLKITEFDVKTGITLREFDLETQELQPKQKQIEHSFLEHWFKANKIENAQFFLGKFYDRVTDADRQRLEADGKVLVFSNGRTGYFTDPEIAQLLTQGDAEQGIQPIYAADRNTAHNAVAYGSLIVSDGMSSTLVDFATTGHNARILVIDDEARSCGRVGLHDRHRRSISIEDLNKLYDKMGDGTMLVATSVMKALLTEAEIEQAIVNASEKAGVEADVGELISTYQREGTLKSFPIPAEVSEAIDKRLNYLTHTTVTQFRAATPDLPGMVKGTMATSRWCERLGVDAILSKNDIKGDEGTLSEPGIKEVSQFWISRKSDGKYGDQVVGPQVKGCIPEATLTEFNPRLLGQSEALAEVAVDPKRLGQYYLDQKDKQRKALAEEGHDQDDRSDWLYDVLKADSFGQLDQFSKVNYELDRYLRGERVDLAVGGIYVPSAMAQHHEQLMPWEVCNKDLPHGAIVAYYRSPFPNVGAAAIAIAINNTETLKQNDLEAFRKEGVAYLNPWTAKHIAITDFDKDANGYFVGYLPAVEDLPDRIRAELATVGEQPLAKQYEAGRSLFGRLIAQMQMAGHFYCSCLALVK
;
A
#
# COMPACT_ATOMS: atom_id res chain seq x y z
N MET A 1 19.56 -12.68 1.61
CA MET A 1 19.60 -11.26 2.02
C MET A 1 20.80 -10.56 1.37
N LEU A 2 20.58 -9.37 0.81
CA LEU A 2 21.65 -8.50 0.28
C LEU A 2 22.10 -7.52 1.36
N LYS A 3 23.41 -7.37 1.56
CA LYS A 3 24.00 -6.41 2.51
C LYS A 3 24.65 -5.26 1.75
N ILE A 4 24.16 -4.04 1.96
CA ILE A 4 24.65 -2.84 1.30
C ILE A 4 25.45 -1.99 2.28
N THR A 5 26.71 -1.71 1.96
CA THR A 5 27.60 -0.95 2.84
C THR A 5 27.32 0.55 2.74
N GLU A 6 27.11 1.24 3.87
CA GLU A 6 26.94 2.68 3.88
C GLU A 6 28.28 3.42 3.84
N PHE A 7 28.36 4.51 3.09
CA PHE A 7 29.55 5.36 3.01
C PHE A 7 29.18 6.84 2.85
N ASP A 8 30.13 7.71 3.17
CA ASP A 8 30.00 9.14 2.92
C ASP A 8 30.42 9.48 1.48
N VAL A 9 29.49 10.04 0.69
CA VAL A 9 29.71 10.31 -0.75
C VAL A 9 30.86 11.28 -0.97
N LYS A 10 31.05 12.26 -0.09
CA LYS A 10 32.04 13.33 -0.27
C LYS A 10 33.46 12.84 0.00
N THR A 11 33.64 12.00 1.02
CA THR A 11 34.95 11.48 1.43
C THR A 11 35.26 10.09 0.87
N GLY A 12 34.24 9.33 0.46
CA GLY A 12 34.37 7.92 0.07
C GLY A 12 34.56 6.96 1.25
N ILE A 13 34.51 7.45 2.50
CA ILE A 13 34.80 6.66 3.70
C ILE A 13 33.57 5.85 4.10
N THR A 14 33.76 4.55 4.32
CA THR A 14 32.74 3.65 4.88
C THR A 14 32.30 4.13 6.27
N LEU A 15 31.00 4.30 6.45
CA LEU A 15 30.43 4.62 7.74
C LEU A 15 30.53 3.39 8.66
N ARG A 16 30.73 3.64 9.95
CA ARG A 16 30.82 2.57 10.95
C ARG A 16 29.76 2.74 12.01
N GLU A 17 29.28 1.62 12.54
CA GLU A 17 28.40 1.57 13.68
C GLU A 17 28.99 0.69 14.78
N PHE A 18 28.62 0.97 16.02
CA PHE A 18 29.10 0.21 17.16
C PHE A 18 28.17 -0.97 17.40
N ASP A 19 28.71 -2.18 17.29
CA ASP A 19 28.00 -3.41 17.55
C ASP A 19 28.02 -3.71 19.05
N LEU A 20 26.83 -3.82 19.66
CA LEU A 20 26.68 -4.05 21.09
C LEU A 20 27.06 -5.47 21.52
N GLU A 21 26.97 -6.46 20.62
CA GLU A 21 27.30 -7.85 20.90
C GLU A 21 28.82 -8.08 20.81
N THR A 22 29.44 -7.59 19.74
CA THR A 22 30.88 -7.79 19.51
C THR A 22 31.74 -6.73 20.19
N GLN A 23 31.15 -5.62 20.63
CA GLN A 23 31.84 -4.44 21.18
C GLN A 23 32.86 -3.81 20.22
N GLU A 24 32.66 -4.01 18.91
CA GLU A 24 33.56 -3.51 17.87
C GLU A 24 32.85 -2.53 16.91
N LEU A 25 33.64 -1.67 16.25
CA LEU A 25 33.15 -0.82 15.18
C LEU A 25 33.10 -1.60 13.87
N GLN A 26 31.90 -1.97 13.45
CA GLN A 26 31.65 -2.68 12.20
C GLN A 26 31.27 -1.69 11.09
N PRO A 27 31.48 -2.02 9.80
CA PRO A 27 30.91 -1.28 8.69
C PRO A 27 29.39 -1.20 8.85
N LYS A 28 28.85 0.01 8.76
CA LYS A 28 27.40 0.22 8.80
C LYS A 28 26.77 -0.37 7.55
N GLN A 29 25.80 -1.24 7.71
CA GLN A 29 25.17 -1.95 6.59
C GLN A 29 23.65 -1.81 6.61
N LYS A 30 23.09 -1.52 5.44
CA LYS A 30 21.65 -1.69 5.20
C LYS A 30 21.40 -3.11 4.71
N GLN A 31 20.57 -3.85 5.41
CA GLN A 31 20.05 -5.14 4.95
C GLN A 31 18.87 -4.90 4.01
N ILE A 32 18.84 -5.66 2.92
CA ILE A 32 17.77 -5.64 1.92
C ILE A 32 17.29 -7.06 1.70
N GLU A 33 15.98 -7.24 1.81
CA GLU A 33 15.30 -8.54 1.71
C GLU A 33 14.06 -8.41 0.83
N HIS A 34 13.68 -9.53 0.21
CA HIS A 34 12.51 -9.60 -0.67
C HIS A 34 12.55 -8.53 -1.76
N SER A 35 13.75 -8.31 -2.33
CA SER A 35 14.01 -7.35 -3.40
C SER A 35 14.33 -8.04 -4.73
N PHE A 36 14.06 -7.36 -5.84
CA PHE A 36 14.35 -7.95 -7.16
C PHE A 36 15.86 -8.06 -7.39
N LEU A 37 16.65 -7.11 -6.89
CA LEU A 37 18.10 -7.14 -7.05
C LEU A 37 18.72 -8.41 -6.43
N GLU A 38 18.25 -8.79 -5.23
CA GLU A 38 18.64 -10.05 -4.59
C GLU A 38 18.29 -11.26 -5.46
N HIS A 39 17.06 -11.30 -5.97
CA HIS A 39 16.61 -12.39 -6.83
C HIS A 39 17.39 -12.45 -8.14
N TRP A 40 17.63 -11.30 -8.77
CA TRP A 40 18.35 -11.18 -10.04
C TRP A 40 19.81 -11.64 -9.91
N PHE A 41 20.50 -11.33 -8.80
CA PHE A 41 21.83 -11.89 -8.56
C PHE A 41 21.80 -13.40 -8.42
N LYS A 42 20.83 -13.95 -7.68
CA LYS A 42 20.68 -15.40 -7.51
C LYS A 42 20.39 -16.10 -8.83
N ALA A 43 19.49 -15.55 -9.65
CA ALA A 43 19.11 -16.10 -10.95
C ALA A 43 20.31 -16.15 -11.91
N ASN A 44 21.17 -15.13 -11.88
CA ASN A 44 22.36 -15.02 -12.72
C ASN A 44 23.65 -15.59 -12.09
N LYS A 45 23.56 -16.24 -10.92
CA LYS A 45 24.70 -16.85 -10.19
C LYS A 45 25.84 -15.86 -9.90
N ILE A 46 25.48 -14.62 -9.61
CA ILE A 46 26.46 -13.57 -9.27
C ILE A 46 26.75 -13.67 -7.77
N GLU A 47 27.87 -14.30 -7.45
CA GLU A 47 28.38 -14.46 -6.08
C GLU A 47 29.38 -13.31 -5.81
N ASN A 48 29.15 -12.52 -4.76
CA ASN A 48 30.03 -11.41 -4.29
C ASN A 48 29.85 -10.02 -4.91
N ALA A 49 28.67 -9.67 -5.43
CA ALA A 49 28.39 -8.30 -5.87
C ALA A 49 28.57 -7.29 -4.71
N GLN A 50 29.38 -6.24 -4.91
CA GLN A 50 29.57 -5.19 -3.90
C GLN A 50 28.59 -4.05 -4.14
N PHE A 51 27.74 -3.78 -3.16
CA PHE A 51 26.80 -2.67 -3.19
C PHE A 51 27.08 -1.66 -2.09
N PHE A 52 26.98 -0.39 -2.44
CA PHE A 52 27.23 0.73 -1.55
C PHE A 52 26.06 1.73 -1.58
N LEU A 53 25.78 2.31 -0.43
CA LEU A 53 24.74 3.31 -0.25
C LEU A 53 25.35 4.62 0.24
N GLY A 54 25.12 5.70 -0.51
CA GLY A 54 25.61 7.03 -0.18
C GLY A 54 24.47 8.04 -0.10
N LYS A 55 24.39 8.80 1.00
CA LYS A 55 23.39 9.88 1.15
C LYS A 55 23.87 11.14 0.43
N PHE A 56 22.98 11.75 -0.34
CA PHE A 56 23.19 13.06 -0.92
C PHE A 56 22.74 14.14 0.07
N TYR A 57 23.61 15.12 0.29
CA TYR A 57 23.37 16.27 1.15
C TYR A 57 23.99 17.51 0.53
N ASP A 58 23.71 18.68 1.09
CA ASP A 58 24.19 19.96 0.57
C ASP A 58 25.71 19.92 0.35
N ARG A 59 26.15 20.31 -0.87
CA ARG A 59 27.55 20.31 -1.35
C ARG A 59 28.08 18.99 -1.92
N VAL A 60 27.27 17.96 -2.11
CA VAL A 60 27.63 16.85 -3.02
C VAL A 60 27.53 17.35 -4.47
N THR A 61 28.56 17.12 -5.27
CA THR A 61 28.70 17.60 -6.64
C THR A 61 29.03 16.47 -7.60
N ASP A 62 28.93 16.70 -8.92
CA ASP A 62 29.32 15.71 -9.93
C ASP A 62 30.81 15.33 -9.84
N ALA A 63 31.67 16.23 -9.38
CA ALA A 63 33.09 15.93 -9.15
C ALA A 63 33.27 14.82 -8.09
N ASP A 64 32.39 14.77 -7.08
CA ASP A 64 32.41 13.70 -6.08
C ASP A 64 32.01 12.36 -6.72
N ARG A 65 31.01 12.36 -7.61
CA ARG A 65 30.62 11.16 -8.39
C ARG A 65 31.77 10.65 -9.25
N GLN A 66 32.43 11.54 -10.00
CA GLN A 66 33.58 11.18 -10.86
C GLN A 66 34.75 10.60 -10.05
N ARG A 67 35.03 11.17 -8.87
CA ARG A 67 36.03 10.62 -7.95
C ARG A 67 35.66 9.23 -7.47
N LEU A 68 34.42 9.01 -7.05
CA LEU A 68 33.95 7.70 -6.60
C LEU A 68 34.01 6.66 -7.73
N GLU A 69 33.67 7.05 -8.94
CA GLU A 69 33.79 6.20 -10.13
C GLU A 69 35.24 5.78 -10.38
N ALA A 70 36.20 6.71 -10.23
CA ALA A 70 37.63 6.40 -10.28
C ALA A 70 38.08 5.49 -9.11
N ASP A 71 37.42 5.56 -7.96
CA ASP A 71 37.60 4.67 -6.80
C ASP A 71 36.83 3.34 -6.93
N GLY A 72 36.31 3.01 -8.12
CA GLY A 72 35.60 1.77 -8.41
C GLY A 72 34.17 1.70 -7.85
N LYS A 73 33.55 2.84 -7.52
CA LYS A 73 32.15 2.95 -7.08
C LYS A 73 31.35 3.71 -8.12
N VAL A 74 30.71 2.96 -9.01
CA VAL A 74 29.88 3.48 -10.10
C VAL A 74 28.46 3.68 -9.61
N LEU A 75 27.91 4.89 -9.78
CA LEU A 75 26.51 5.19 -9.48
C LEU A 75 25.60 4.50 -10.50
N VAL A 76 24.72 3.60 -10.05
CA VAL A 76 23.80 2.87 -10.92
C VAL A 76 22.37 3.42 -10.92
N PHE A 77 21.91 3.91 -9.78
CA PHE A 77 20.60 4.57 -9.66
C PHE A 77 20.52 5.40 -8.37
N SER A 78 19.49 6.25 -8.27
CA SER A 78 19.23 7.04 -7.06
C SER A 78 17.74 7.18 -6.80
N ASN A 79 17.40 7.52 -5.56
CA ASN A 79 16.05 7.96 -5.16
C ASN A 79 16.00 9.46 -4.79
N GLY A 80 16.98 10.23 -5.27
CA GLY A 80 17.06 11.69 -5.08
C GLY A 80 17.73 12.09 -3.77
N ARG A 81 17.49 11.34 -2.69
CA ARG A 81 18.19 11.52 -1.40
C ARG A 81 19.40 10.60 -1.23
N THR A 82 19.42 9.50 -1.96
CA THR A 82 20.41 8.44 -1.80
C THR A 82 20.81 7.91 -3.17
N GLY A 83 22.12 7.77 -3.37
CA GLY A 83 22.72 7.09 -4.51
C GLY A 83 23.13 5.68 -4.15
N TYR A 84 22.92 4.76 -5.08
CA TYR A 84 23.33 3.37 -4.97
C TYR A 84 24.48 3.14 -5.95
N PHE A 85 25.58 2.64 -5.41
CA PHE A 85 26.82 2.46 -6.15
C PHE A 85 27.23 0.98 -6.10
N THR A 86 27.93 0.54 -7.13
CA THR A 86 28.49 -0.80 -7.22
C THR A 86 29.79 -0.76 -8.02
N ASP A 87 30.48 -1.89 -8.14
CA ASP A 87 31.69 -1.97 -8.97
C ASP A 87 31.35 -1.87 -10.48
N PRO A 88 32.32 -1.52 -11.35
CA PRO A 88 32.06 -1.32 -12.77
C PRO A 88 31.50 -2.55 -13.50
N GLU A 89 31.88 -3.76 -13.09
CA GLU A 89 31.44 -5.00 -13.73
C GLU A 89 29.95 -5.24 -13.43
N ILE A 90 29.57 -5.17 -12.16
CA ILE A 90 28.16 -5.28 -11.77
C ILE A 90 27.33 -4.14 -12.34
N ALA A 91 27.85 -2.91 -12.38
CA ALA A 91 27.16 -1.78 -12.99
C ALA A 91 26.86 -2.02 -14.48
N GLN A 92 27.81 -2.60 -15.21
CA GLN A 92 27.62 -2.97 -16.61
C GLN A 92 26.55 -4.06 -16.76
N LEU A 93 26.59 -5.13 -15.96
CA LEU A 93 25.59 -6.19 -16.03
C LEU A 93 24.18 -5.68 -15.73
N LEU A 94 24.02 -4.78 -14.75
CA LEU A 94 22.71 -4.23 -14.38
C LEU A 94 22.10 -3.33 -15.46
N THR A 95 22.95 -2.56 -16.17
CA THR A 95 22.52 -1.52 -17.11
C THR A 95 22.53 -1.96 -18.56
N GLN A 96 23.41 -2.89 -18.93
CA GLN A 96 23.63 -3.35 -20.30
C GLN A 96 23.43 -4.87 -20.46
N GLY A 97 23.49 -5.64 -19.37
CA GLY A 97 23.47 -7.11 -19.43
C GLY A 97 24.76 -7.70 -19.97
N ASP A 98 24.72 -8.99 -20.27
CA ASP A 98 25.77 -9.74 -20.97
C ASP A 98 25.12 -10.77 -21.90
N ALA A 99 25.11 -10.48 -23.19
CA ALA A 99 24.51 -11.35 -24.20
C ALA A 99 25.25 -12.69 -24.37
N GLU A 100 26.56 -12.75 -24.10
CA GLU A 100 27.34 -13.98 -24.21
C GLU A 100 27.01 -14.95 -23.07
N GLN A 101 26.74 -14.41 -21.88
CA GLN A 101 26.28 -15.18 -20.71
C GLN A 101 24.76 -15.33 -20.63
N GLY A 102 24.01 -14.70 -21.54
CA GLY A 102 22.55 -14.70 -21.56
C GLY A 102 21.90 -13.89 -20.42
N ILE A 103 22.63 -12.94 -19.84
CA ILE A 103 22.16 -12.08 -18.75
C ILE A 103 21.46 -10.87 -19.35
N GLN A 104 20.17 -10.72 -19.09
CA GLN A 104 19.44 -9.50 -19.45
C GLN A 104 19.68 -8.40 -18.42
N PRO A 105 19.76 -7.13 -18.84
CA PRO A 105 19.77 -6.02 -17.90
C PRO A 105 18.44 -5.96 -17.16
N ILE A 106 18.45 -5.37 -15.96
CA ILE A 106 17.23 -5.22 -15.15
C ILE A 106 16.24 -4.28 -15.82
N TYR A 107 16.75 -3.23 -16.44
CA TYR A 107 15.95 -2.26 -17.18
C TYR A 107 16.52 -2.08 -18.59
N ALA A 108 15.70 -1.56 -19.50
CA ALA A 108 16.12 -1.29 -20.87
C ALA A 108 17.32 -0.31 -20.94
N ALA A 109 18.10 -0.38 -22.02
CA ALA A 109 19.24 0.50 -22.23
C ALA A 109 18.84 1.82 -22.93
N ASP A 110 17.76 2.47 -22.50
CA ASP A 110 17.29 3.72 -23.09
C ASP A 110 17.29 4.91 -22.12
N ARG A 111 17.29 6.14 -22.66
CA ARG A 111 17.33 7.38 -21.86
C ARG A 111 16.10 7.62 -20.97
N ASN A 112 14.97 6.99 -21.29
CA ASN A 112 13.71 7.13 -20.56
C ASN A 112 13.52 6.03 -19.51
N THR A 113 14.47 5.11 -19.42
CA THR A 113 14.42 3.96 -18.53
C THR A 113 14.32 4.36 -17.06
N ALA A 114 13.58 3.58 -16.28
CA ALA A 114 13.38 3.78 -14.85
C ALA A 114 14.68 3.97 -14.04
N HIS A 115 15.79 3.31 -14.37
CA HIS A 115 17.08 3.51 -13.67
C HIS A 115 17.60 4.95 -13.75
N ASN A 116 17.28 5.67 -14.83
CA ASN A 116 17.63 7.09 -15.02
C ASN A 116 16.66 8.02 -14.29
N ALA A 117 15.45 7.53 -13.96
CA ALA A 117 14.44 8.32 -13.27
C ALA A 117 14.56 8.18 -11.75
N VAL A 118 14.77 9.30 -11.07
CA VAL A 118 14.87 9.38 -9.60
C VAL A 118 13.71 8.69 -8.87
N ALA A 119 12.49 8.75 -9.42
CA ALA A 119 11.31 8.15 -8.81
C ALA A 119 11.27 6.61 -8.89
N TYR A 120 11.97 6.02 -9.87
CA TYR A 120 11.81 4.61 -10.23
C TYR A 120 13.11 3.80 -10.22
N GLY A 121 14.28 4.45 -10.18
CA GLY A 121 15.54 3.72 -10.26
C GLY A 121 15.77 2.77 -9.10
N SER A 122 15.30 3.14 -7.90
CA SER A 122 15.44 2.31 -6.70
C SER A 122 14.39 1.19 -6.55
N LEU A 123 13.58 0.88 -7.58
CA LEU A 123 12.57 -0.18 -7.46
C LEU A 123 13.19 -1.55 -7.17
N ILE A 124 14.41 -1.79 -7.65
CA ILE A 124 15.09 -3.09 -7.57
C ILE A 124 15.64 -3.40 -6.17
N VAL A 125 15.84 -2.36 -5.35
CA VAL A 125 16.24 -2.43 -3.94
C VAL A 125 15.07 -2.13 -3.01
N SER A 126 13.84 -2.17 -3.54
CA SER A 126 12.65 -1.97 -2.73
C SER A 126 12.40 -3.19 -1.87
N ASP A 127 12.63 -3.05 -0.57
CA ASP A 127 12.30 -4.06 0.43
C ASP A 127 10.80 -4.42 0.40
N GLY A 128 10.51 -5.69 0.66
CA GLY A 128 9.16 -6.24 0.80
C GLY A 128 8.99 -7.00 2.12
N MET A 129 7.75 -7.27 2.50
CA MET A 129 7.37 -8.13 3.62
C MET A 129 7.55 -9.61 3.30
N SER A 130 7.38 -9.97 2.02
CA SER A 130 7.57 -11.32 1.50
C SER A 130 7.78 -11.26 -0.01
N SER A 131 8.32 -12.32 -0.58
CA SER A 131 8.43 -12.48 -2.03
C SER A 131 8.23 -13.93 -2.44
N THR A 132 7.78 -14.13 -3.66
CA THR A 132 7.61 -15.44 -4.27
C THR A 132 8.16 -15.45 -5.70
N LEU A 133 8.38 -16.65 -6.20
CA LEU A 133 8.84 -16.91 -7.56
C LEU A 133 7.87 -17.87 -8.22
N VAL A 134 7.28 -17.44 -9.34
CA VAL A 134 6.54 -18.32 -10.24
C VAL A 134 7.53 -18.84 -11.28
N ASP A 135 7.87 -20.12 -11.19
CA ASP A 135 8.76 -20.80 -12.14
C ASP A 135 8.38 -22.27 -12.30
N PHE A 136 9.02 -22.94 -13.26
CA PHE A 136 8.75 -24.35 -13.52
C PHE A 136 9.07 -25.25 -12.32
N ALA A 137 10.12 -24.96 -11.57
CA ALA A 137 10.53 -25.77 -10.42
C ALA A 137 9.49 -25.75 -9.30
N THR A 138 8.85 -24.61 -9.09
CA THR A 138 7.88 -24.38 -8.01
C THR A 138 6.46 -24.75 -8.45
N THR A 139 6.09 -24.48 -9.69
CA THR A 139 4.70 -24.57 -10.17
C THR A 139 4.46 -25.65 -11.23
N GLY A 140 5.52 -26.29 -11.74
CA GLY A 140 5.44 -27.27 -12.82
C GLY A 140 5.16 -26.67 -14.21
N HIS A 141 5.21 -25.34 -14.36
CA HIS A 141 5.05 -24.64 -15.64
C HIS A 141 5.81 -23.31 -15.65
N ASN A 142 6.06 -22.77 -16.86
CA ASN A 142 6.57 -21.42 -17.02
C ASN A 142 5.52 -20.41 -16.59
N ALA A 143 5.93 -19.28 -16.01
CA ALA A 143 5.02 -18.23 -15.58
C ALA A 143 4.28 -17.64 -16.79
N ARG A 144 2.97 -17.50 -16.67
CA ARG A 144 2.09 -16.95 -17.72
C ARG A 144 1.51 -15.63 -17.24
N ILE A 145 1.87 -14.53 -17.91
CA ILE A 145 1.48 -13.17 -17.55
C ILE A 145 0.61 -12.61 -18.67
N LEU A 146 -0.61 -12.18 -18.37
CA LEU A 146 -1.43 -11.43 -19.31
C LEU A 146 -1.16 -9.93 -19.12
N VAL A 147 -0.67 -9.26 -20.15
CA VAL A 147 -0.58 -7.80 -20.19
C VAL A 147 -1.78 -7.26 -20.95
N ILE A 148 -2.46 -6.26 -20.39
CA ILE A 148 -3.57 -5.57 -21.04
C ILE A 148 -3.27 -4.08 -21.22
N ASP A 149 -3.88 -3.50 -22.24
CA ASP A 149 -4.02 -2.06 -22.39
C ASP A 149 -5.35 -1.65 -21.75
N ASP A 150 -5.28 -1.14 -20.53
CA ASP A 150 -6.42 -0.67 -19.75
C ASP A 150 -7.10 0.52 -20.43
N GLU A 151 -6.33 1.50 -20.92
CA GLU A 151 -6.89 2.68 -21.59
C GLU A 151 -7.57 2.33 -22.92
N ALA A 152 -6.96 1.45 -23.72
CA ALA A 152 -7.54 0.98 -24.98
C ALA A 152 -8.55 -0.17 -24.79
N ARG A 153 -8.74 -0.65 -23.55
CA ARG A 153 -9.55 -1.83 -23.18
C ARG A 153 -9.29 -3.01 -24.11
N SER A 154 -8.01 -3.39 -24.21
CA SER A 154 -7.52 -4.40 -25.15
C SER A 154 -6.56 -5.40 -24.50
N CYS A 155 -6.57 -6.64 -24.97
CA CYS A 155 -5.66 -7.71 -24.57
C CYS A 155 -4.72 -8.12 -25.72
N GLY A 156 -4.58 -7.25 -26.74
CA GLY A 156 -3.77 -7.51 -27.93
C GLY A 156 -4.60 -7.89 -29.15
N ARG A 157 -3.94 -8.41 -30.19
CA ARG A 157 -4.57 -8.73 -31.49
C ARG A 157 -5.30 -10.07 -31.51
N VAL A 158 -5.00 -10.94 -30.55
CA VAL A 158 -5.55 -12.30 -30.47
C VAL A 158 -6.59 -12.34 -29.37
N GLY A 159 -7.77 -12.90 -29.67
CA GLY A 159 -8.82 -13.07 -28.67
C GLY A 159 -8.36 -13.98 -27.52
N LEU A 160 -8.76 -13.65 -26.29
CA LEU A 160 -8.46 -14.47 -25.12
C LEU A 160 -9.28 -15.74 -25.10
N HIS A 161 -8.65 -16.81 -24.62
CA HIS A 161 -9.28 -18.09 -24.37
C HIS A 161 -9.14 -18.44 -22.91
N ASP A 162 -10.15 -19.10 -22.35
CA ASP A 162 -10.06 -19.67 -21.01
C ASP A 162 -9.06 -20.85 -20.97
N ARG A 163 -8.78 -21.37 -19.78
CA ARG A 163 -7.92 -22.54 -19.56
C ARG A 163 -8.39 -23.80 -20.30
N HIS A 164 -9.64 -23.85 -20.74
CA HIS A 164 -10.24 -24.94 -21.51
C HIS A 164 -10.29 -24.63 -23.02
N ARG A 165 -9.56 -23.60 -23.47
CA ARG A 165 -9.47 -23.14 -24.87
C ARG A 165 -10.80 -22.64 -25.45
N ARG A 166 -11.73 -22.17 -24.61
CA ARG A 166 -12.98 -21.53 -25.05
C ARG A 166 -12.76 -20.04 -25.15
N SER A 167 -13.17 -19.42 -26.25
CA SER A 167 -13.05 -17.97 -26.42
C SER A 167 -13.85 -17.21 -25.37
N ILE A 168 -13.28 -16.14 -24.83
CA ILE A 168 -13.96 -15.25 -23.88
C ILE A 168 -14.84 -14.27 -24.65
N SER A 169 -16.07 -14.06 -24.18
CA SER A 169 -16.98 -13.09 -24.80
C SER A 169 -16.54 -11.65 -24.55
N ILE A 170 -16.94 -10.71 -25.42
CA ILE A 170 -16.66 -9.27 -25.23
C ILE A 170 -17.28 -8.76 -23.92
N GLU A 171 -18.49 -9.22 -23.59
CA GLU A 171 -19.16 -8.84 -22.34
C GLU A 171 -18.36 -9.28 -21.11
N ASP A 172 -17.83 -10.50 -21.12
CA ASP A 172 -16.98 -11.00 -20.05
C ASP A 172 -15.65 -10.23 -20.00
N LEU A 173 -15.03 -9.93 -21.14
CA LEU A 173 -13.81 -9.12 -21.17
C LEU A 173 -14.04 -7.72 -20.60
N ASN A 174 -15.20 -7.11 -20.85
CA ASN A 174 -15.54 -5.83 -20.23
C ASN A 174 -15.54 -5.90 -18.70
N LYS A 175 -16.02 -7.00 -18.10
CA LYS A 175 -15.97 -7.20 -16.65
C LYS A 175 -14.54 -7.34 -16.12
N LEU A 176 -13.59 -7.84 -16.93
CA LEU A 176 -12.16 -7.81 -16.59
C LEU A 176 -11.63 -6.38 -16.67
N TYR A 177 -11.90 -5.67 -17.77
CA TYR A 177 -11.42 -4.29 -17.95
C TYR A 177 -11.95 -3.34 -16.88
N ASP A 178 -13.20 -3.51 -16.43
CA ASP A 178 -13.76 -2.68 -15.37
C ASP A 178 -12.99 -2.78 -14.02
N LYS A 179 -12.30 -3.92 -13.79
CA LYS A 179 -11.45 -4.17 -12.61
C LYS A 179 -10.03 -3.66 -12.76
N MET A 180 -9.60 -3.34 -13.97
CA MET A 180 -8.20 -3.07 -14.27
C MET A 180 -7.98 -1.61 -14.59
N GLY A 181 -6.95 -1.00 -14.00
CA GLY A 181 -6.50 0.34 -14.32
C GLY A 181 -5.03 0.53 -13.99
N ASP A 182 -4.51 1.73 -14.27
CA ASP A 182 -3.14 2.13 -13.93
C ASP A 182 -2.81 1.87 -12.45
N GLY A 183 -1.79 1.04 -12.19
CA GLY A 183 -1.38 0.62 -10.87
C GLY A 183 -2.06 -0.66 -10.38
N THR A 184 -2.78 -1.42 -11.21
CA THR A 184 -3.55 -2.61 -10.76
C THR A 184 -3.05 -3.91 -11.41
N MET A 185 -2.59 -4.84 -10.58
CA MET A 185 -2.33 -6.23 -10.94
C MET A 185 -3.34 -7.17 -10.30
N LEU A 186 -3.83 -8.14 -11.07
CA LEU A 186 -4.54 -9.30 -10.52
C LEU A 186 -3.62 -10.52 -10.51
N VAL A 187 -3.67 -11.32 -9.46
CA VAL A 187 -2.86 -12.55 -9.33
C VAL A 187 -3.72 -13.78 -9.04
N ALA A 188 -3.21 -14.94 -9.39
CA ALA A 188 -3.80 -16.21 -9.01
C ALA A 188 -3.80 -16.39 -7.48
N THR A 189 -4.76 -17.16 -6.97
CA THR A 189 -4.88 -17.48 -5.54
C THR A 189 -3.61 -18.14 -5.00
N SER A 190 -2.97 -19.02 -5.80
CA SER A 190 -1.72 -19.70 -5.45
C SER A 190 -0.58 -18.72 -5.24
N VAL A 191 -0.46 -17.70 -6.09
CA VAL A 191 0.58 -16.66 -6.01
C VAL A 191 0.44 -15.85 -4.73
N MET A 192 -0.77 -15.36 -4.42
CA MET A 192 -1.00 -14.60 -3.19
C MET A 192 -0.85 -15.46 -1.93
N LYS A 193 -1.19 -16.76 -1.98
CA LYS A 193 -0.91 -17.69 -0.87
C LYS A 193 0.57 -17.83 -0.58
N ALA A 194 1.40 -17.93 -1.62
CA ALA A 194 2.85 -18.00 -1.50
C ALA A 194 3.49 -16.68 -1.02
N LEU A 195 2.72 -15.60 -0.96
CA LEU A 195 3.12 -14.29 -0.43
C LEU A 195 2.62 -14.03 0.99
N LEU A 196 1.93 -14.99 1.62
CA LEU A 196 1.61 -14.89 3.05
C LEU A 196 2.90 -14.95 3.87
N THR A 197 3.01 -14.09 4.88
CA THR A 197 4.19 -14.05 5.75
C THR A 197 4.16 -15.23 6.73
N GLU A 198 5.32 -15.58 7.28
CA GLU A 198 5.39 -16.63 8.31
C GLU A 198 4.50 -16.30 9.50
N ALA A 199 4.52 -15.03 9.96
CA ALA A 199 3.70 -14.55 11.06
C ALA A 199 2.18 -14.67 10.78
N GLU A 200 1.74 -14.44 9.54
CA GLU A 200 0.33 -14.61 9.17
C GLU A 200 -0.10 -16.08 9.18
N ILE A 201 0.78 -16.97 8.70
CA ILE A 201 0.56 -18.41 8.71
C ILE A 201 0.52 -18.92 10.15
N GLU A 202 1.50 -18.53 10.96
CA GLU A 202 1.58 -18.84 12.39
C GLU A 202 0.31 -18.39 13.11
N GLN A 203 -0.08 -17.13 12.96
CA GLN A 203 -1.27 -16.60 13.62
C GLN A 203 -2.55 -17.32 13.17
N ALA A 204 -2.64 -17.74 11.91
CA ALA A 204 -3.76 -18.54 11.42
C ALA A 204 -3.79 -19.94 12.06
N ILE A 205 -2.63 -20.58 12.22
CA ILE A 205 -2.48 -21.89 12.87
C ILE A 205 -2.83 -21.79 14.35
N VAL A 206 -2.24 -20.85 15.08
CA VAL A 206 -2.46 -20.64 16.53
C VAL A 206 -3.95 -20.41 16.81
N ASN A 207 -4.58 -19.46 16.11
CA ASN A 207 -5.99 -19.16 16.29
C ASN A 207 -6.92 -20.36 16.04
N ALA A 208 -6.60 -21.19 15.04
CA ALA A 208 -7.40 -22.36 14.72
C ALA A 208 -7.22 -23.49 15.75
N SER A 209 -5.98 -23.74 16.18
CA SER A 209 -5.62 -24.75 17.17
C SER A 209 -6.18 -24.42 18.55
N GLU A 210 -6.06 -23.17 19.01
CA GLU A 210 -6.63 -22.70 20.28
C GLU A 210 -8.14 -22.88 20.31
N LYS A 211 -8.82 -22.50 19.23
CA LYS A 211 -10.29 -22.62 19.13
C LYS A 211 -10.76 -24.07 19.15
N ALA A 212 -9.94 -24.99 18.67
CA ALA A 212 -10.21 -26.42 18.67
C ALA A 212 -9.74 -27.14 19.95
N GLY A 213 -9.00 -26.45 20.84
CA GLY A 213 -8.40 -27.06 22.03
C GLY A 213 -7.32 -28.10 21.69
N VAL A 214 -6.65 -27.96 20.54
CA VAL A 214 -5.61 -28.88 20.08
C VAL A 214 -4.26 -28.25 20.32
N GLU A 215 -3.40 -28.95 21.04
CA GLU A 215 -1.98 -28.62 21.15
C GLU A 215 -1.29 -29.15 19.90
N ALA A 216 -0.81 -28.24 19.04
CA ALA A 216 -0.13 -28.60 17.80
C ALA A 216 1.29 -28.03 17.81
N ASP A 217 2.24 -28.77 17.23
CA ASP A 217 3.58 -28.24 16.97
C ASP A 217 3.47 -27.20 15.85
N VAL A 218 3.38 -25.93 16.26
CA VAL A 218 3.22 -24.79 15.36
C VAL A 218 4.40 -24.69 14.38
N GLY A 219 5.63 -25.01 14.82
CA GLY A 219 6.81 -24.97 13.97
C GLY A 219 6.80 -26.03 12.86
N GLU A 220 6.41 -27.26 13.20
CA GLU A 220 6.29 -28.34 12.21
C GLU A 220 5.13 -28.08 11.23
N LEU A 221 4.03 -27.48 11.71
CA LEU A 221 2.91 -27.07 10.86
C LEU A 221 3.30 -25.95 9.89
N ILE A 222 3.99 -24.89 10.35
CA ILE A 222 4.45 -23.80 9.48
C ILE A 222 5.36 -24.36 8.38
N SER A 223 6.37 -25.14 8.76
CA SER A 223 7.32 -25.70 7.80
C SER A 223 6.66 -26.67 6.81
N THR A 224 5.70 -27.47 7.27
CA THR A 224 4.91 -28.34 6.38
C THR A 224 4.07 -27.52 5.41
N TYR A 225 3.35 -26.50 5.89
CA TYR A 225 2.53 -25.64 5.04
C TYR A 225 3.39 -24.88 4.01
N GLN A 226 4.55 -24.35 4.41
CA GLN A 226 5.47 -23.67 3.49
C GLN A 226 6.01 -24.61 2.40
N ARG A 227 6.28 -25.87 2.75
CA ARG A 227 6.78 -26.88 1.80
C ARG A 227 5.70 -27.40 0.86
N GLU A 228 4.50 -27.64 1.36
CA GLU A 228 3.46 -28.40 0.65
C GLU A 228 2.30 -27.51 0.17
N GLY A 229 2.20 -26.27 0.66
CA GLY A 229 1.08 -25.36 0.41
C GLY A 229 -0.24 -25.82 1.03
N THR A 230 -0.21 -26.87 1.86
CA THR A 230 -1.38 -27.48 2.49
C THR A 230 -0.96 -28.24 3.75
N LEU A 231 -1.90 -28.43 4.66
CA LEU A 231 -1.73 -29.23 5.88
C LEU A 231 -2.48 -30.56 5.84
N LYS A 232 -3.06 -30.93 4.69
CA LYS A 232 -3.89 -32.15 4.56
C LYS A 232 -3.13 -33.45 4.84
N SER A 233 -1.83 -33.45 4.63
CA SER A 233 -0.91 -34.56 4.88
C SER A 233 -0.49 -34.66 6.34
N PHE A 234 -0.68 -33.60 7.13
CA PHE A 234 -0.21 -33.50 8.50
C PHE A 234 -1.23 -34.13 9.48
N PRO A 235 -0.79 -34.84 10.54
CA PRO A 235 -1.67 -35.55 11.47
C PRO A 235 -2.39 -34.61 12.46
N ILE A 236 -3.16 -33.65 11.94
CA ILE A 236 -4.08 -32.81 12.71
C ILE A 236 -5.54 -33.17 12.44
N PRO A 237 -6.48 -32.89 13.37
CA PRO A 237 -7.90 -33.07 13.12
C PRO A 237 -8.34 -32.29 11.88
N ALA A 238 -9.20 -32.91 11.05
CA ALA A 238 -9.68 -32.32 9.80
C ALA A 238 -10.34 -30.95 10.01
N GLU A 239 -11.04 -30.76 11.13
CA GLU A 239 -11.68 -29.49 11.51
C GLU A 239 -10.66 -28.36 11.71
N VAL A 240 -9.49 -28.67 12.29
CA VAL A 240 -8.39 -27.70 12.46
C VAL A 240 -7.79 -27.35 11.12
N SER A 241 -7.48 -28.36 10.29
CA SER A 241 -6.97 -28.13 8.93
C SER A 241 -7.92 -27.27 8.10
N GLU A 242 -9.23 -27.53 8.16
CA GLU A 242 -10.25 -26.75 7.44
C GLU A 242 -10.36 -25.32 7.98
N ALA A 243 -10.26 -25.13 9.30
CA ALA A 243 -10.26 -23.80 9.91
C ALA A 243 -9.04 -22.97 9.50
N ILE A 244 -7.84 -23.59 9.46
CA ILE A 244 -6.61 -22.96 8.97
C ILE A 244 -6.77 -22.58 7.50
N ASP A 245 -7.15 -23.54 6.64
CA ASP A 245 -7.36 -23.30 5.21
C ASP A 245 -8.38 -22.18 4.98
N LYS A 246 -9.48 -22.15 5.75
CA LYS A 246 -10.49 -21.09 5.67
C LYS A 246 -9.91 -19.72 6.05
N ARG A 247 -9.08 -19.64 7.09
CA ARG A 247 -8.44 -18.37 7.52
C ARG A 247 -7.41 -17.89 6.50
N LEU A 248 -6.56 -18.77 6.00
CA LEU A 248 -5.57 -18.44 4.98
C LEU A 248 -6.27 -18.03 3.66
N ASN A 249 -7.30 -18.77 3.24
CA ASN A 249 -8.11 -18.39 2.09
C ASN A 249 -8.78 -17.03 2.30
N TYR A 250 -9.28 -16.73 3.51
CA TYR A 250 -9.82 -15.40 3.81
C TYR A 250 -8.78 -14.32 3.56
N LEU A 251 -7.60 -14.41 4.18
CA LEU A 251 -6.50 -13.44 4.00
C LEU A 251 -6.14 -13.28 2.51
N THR A 252 -5.92 -14.39 1.81
CA THR A 252 -5.61 -14.40 0.38
C THR A 252 -6.67 -13.68 -0.49
N HIS A 253 -7.95 -13.80 -0.16
CA HIS A 253 -9.03 -13.24 -0.97
C HIS A 253 -9.38 -11.79 -0.59
N THR A 254 -9.07 -11.36 0.63
CA THR A 254 -9.40 -10.02 1.11
C THR A 254 -8.25 -9.03 1.01
N THR A 255 -7.00 -9.48 1.02
CA THR A 255 -5.84 -8.60 0.99
C THR A 255 -5.68 -7.92 -0.37
N VAL A 256 -5.41 -6.62 -0.32
CA VAL A 256 -4.85 -5.82 -1.41
C VAL A 256 -3.53 -5.29 -0.91
N THR A 257 -2.49 -5.33 -1.75
CA THR A 257 -1.15 -4.96 -1.30
C THR A 257 -0.36 -4.27 -2.38
N GLN A 258 0.47 -3.31 -2.00
CA GLN A 258 1.48 -2.76 -2.88
C GLN A 258 2.48 -3.85 -3.24
N PHE A 259 2.84 -3.94 -4.51
CA PHE A 259 3.77 -4.95 -5.00
C PHE A 259 4.92 -4.38 -5.82
N ARG A 260 5.96 -5.19 -5.96
CA ARG A 260 6.95 -5.08 -7.04
C ARG A 260 7.01 -6.42 -7.74
N ALA A 261 7.13 -6.44 -9.05
CA ALA A 261 7.33 -7.68 -9.79
C ALA A 261 8.27 -7.45 -10.97
N ALA A 262 8.93 -8.52 -11.42
CA ALA A 262 9.80 -8.49 -12.59
C ALA A 262 10.16 -9.90 -13.02
N THR A 263 10.79 -10.02 -14.18
CA THR A 263 11.33 -11.26 -14.70
C THR A 263 12.79 -11.05 -15.11
N PRO A 264 13.69 -12.02 -14.89
CA PRO A 264 15.03 -11.95 -15.46
C PRO A 264 15.06 -12.15 -16.98
N ASP A 265 13.96 -12.61 -17.59
CA ASP A 265 13.91 -12.91 -19.02
C ASP A 265 13.75 -11.66 -19.90
N LEU A 266 13.15 -10.60 -19.36
CA LEU A 266 12.79 -9.38 -20.09
C LEU A 266 13.08 -8.16 -19.21
N PRO A 267 13.74 -7.12 -19.74
CA PRO A 267 13.94 -5.88 -19.01
C PRO A 267 12.62 -5.20 -18.63
N GLY A 268 12.59 -4.62 -17.43
CA GLY A 268 11.44 -3.88 -16.94
C GLY A 268 11.01 -4.31 -15.53
N MET A 269 10.49 -3.34 -14.77
CA MET A 269 9.96 -3.56 -13.42
C MET A 269 8.49 -3.20 -13.39
N VAL A 270 7.69 -4.02 -12.72
CA VAL A 270 6.28 -3.78 -12.51
C VAL A 270 6.05 -3.22 -11.11
N LYS A 271 5.26 -2.15 -11.02
CA LYS A 271 4.87 -1.52 -9.76
C LYS A 271 3.38 -1.20 -9.77
N GLY A 272 2.71 -1.50 -8.66
CA GLY A 272 1.35 -1.07 -8.40
C GLY A 272 0.82 -1.63 -7.09
N THR A 273 -0.48 -1.83 -7.04
CA THR A 273 -1.22 -2.63 -6.08
C THR A 273 -1.70 -3.93 -6.72
N MET A 274 -1.75 -5.00 -5.94
CA MET A 274 -2.19 -6.31 -6.40
C MET A 274 -3.26 -6.90 -5.51
N ALA A 275 -4.14 -7.68 -6.12
CA ALA A 275 -5.14 -8.45 -5.43
C ALA A 275 -5.40 -9.78 -6.15
N THR A 276 -5.91 -10.77 -5.43
CA THR A 276 -6.34 -12.03 -6.06
C THR A 276 -7.56 -11.84 -6.95
N SER A 277 -7.57 -12.51 -8.11
CA SER A 277 -8.77 -12.60 -8.94
C SER A 277 -8.97 -13.96 -9.61
N ARG A 278 -10.23 -14.41 -9.63
CA ARG A 278 -10.72 -15.58 -10.36
C ARG A 278 -10.46 -15.54 -11.86
N TRP A 279 -10.18 -14.37 -12.41
CA TRP A 279 -9.78 -14.21 -13.80
C TRP A 279 -8.47 -14.93 -14.11
N CYS A 280 -7.53 -14.96 -13.18
CA CYS A 280 -6.27 -15.67 -13.30
C CYS A 280 -6.51 -17.16 -13.49
N GLU A 281 -7.32 -17.79 -12.62
CA GLU A 281 -7.66 -19.22 -12.76
C GLU A 281 -8.52 -19.50 -14.00
N ARG A 282 -9.41 -18.58 -14.39
CA ARG A 282 -10.24 -18.71 -15.60
C ARG A 282 -9.37 -18.74 -16.86
N LEU A 283 -8.40 -17.85 -16.96
CA LEU A 283 -7.50 -17.71 -18.12
C LEU A 283 -6.30 -18.67 -18.06
N GLY A 284 -6.04 -19.26 -16.89
CA GLY A 284 -4.87 -20.09 -16.63
C GLY A 284 -3.57 -19.28 -16.67
N VAL A 285 -3.60 -18.06 -16.14
CA VAL A 285 -2.45 -17.17 -16.01
C VAL A 285 -2.14 -16.92 -14.54
N ASP A 286 -0.89 -16.64 -14.22
CA ASP A 286 -0.44 -16.38 -12.85
C ASP A 286 -0.68 -14.94 -12.44
N ALA A 287 -0.60 -14.02 -13.40
CA ALA A 287 -0.86 -12.60 -13.21
C ALA A 287 -1.52 -11.95 -14.43
N ILE A 288 -2.29 -10.90 -14.18
CA ILE A 288 -2.85 -9.97 -15.17
C ILE A 288 -2.36 -8.57 -14.79
N LEU A 289 -1.69 -7.89 -15.71
CA LEU A 289 -1.04 -6.60 -15.51
C LEU A 289 -1.65 -5.54 -16.41
N SER A 290 -1.78 -4.31 -15.93
CA SER A 290 -1.90 -3.18 -16.83
C SER A 290 -0.53 -2.88 -17.44
N LYS A 291 -0.48 -2.52 -18.73
CA LYS A 291 0.75 -2.05 -19.37
C LYS A 291 1.33 -0.83 -18.64
N ASN A 292 0.46 -0.02 -18.01
CA ASN A 292 0.86 1.17 -17.29
C ASN A 292 1.63 0.84 -15.99
N ASP A 293 1.52 -0.39 -15.47
CA ASP A 293 2.25 -0.84 -14.28
C ASP A 293 3.74 -1.06 -14.56
N ILE A 294 4.11 -1.26 -15.84
CA ILE A 294 5.45 -1.63 -16.29
C ILE A 294 6.30 -0.38 -16.48
N LYS A 295 7.50 -0.38 -15.87
CA LYS A 295 8.43 0.74 -15.83
C LYS A 295 9.81 0.32 -16.37
N GLY A 296 10.34 1.09 -17.31
CA GLY A 296 11.69 0.92 -17.84
C GLY A 296 11.89 -0.35 -18.67
N ASP A 297 10.85 -0.79 -19.38
CA ASP A 297 10.95 -1.84 -20.39
C ASP A 297 11.25 -1.24 -21.78
N GLU A 298 11.52 -2.11 -22.75
CA GLU A 298 11.79 -1.75 -24.15
C GLU A 298 10.57 -1.98 -25.08
N GLY A 299 9.37 -2.16 -24.51
CA GLY A 299 8.14 -2.46 -25.24
C GLY A 299 7.85 -3.95 -25.41
N THR A 300 8.77 -4.83 -25.03
CA THR A 300 8.60 -6.29 -25.15
C THR A 300 7.71 -6.86 -24.05
N LEU A 301 7.91 -6.40 -22.82
CA LEU A 301 7.09 -6.77 -21.67
C LEU A 301 5.72 -6.06 -21.70
N SER A 302 5.68 -4.76 -22.04
CA SER A 302 4.43 -3.98 -22.08
C SER A 302 3.51 -4.24 -23.28
N GLU A 303 3.92 -5.05 -24.26
CA GLU A 303 3.06 -5.43 -25.37
C GLU A 303 1.86 -6.26 -24.87
N PRO A 304 0.61 -5.82 -25.15
CA PRO A 304 -0.58 -6.54 -24.71
C PRO A 304 -0.67 -7.97 -25.28
N GLY A 305 -1.00 -8.92 -24.40
CA GLY A 305 -1.09 -10.35 -24.72
C GLY A 305 -0.57 -11.22 -23.58
N ILE A 306 -0.67 -12.54 -23.76
CA ILE A 306 -0.08 -13.51 -22.82
C ILE A 306 1.40 -13.67 -23.15
N LYS A 307 2.25 -13.45 -22.15
CA LYS A 307 3.69 -13.66 -22.17
C LYS A 307 4.00 -14.91 -21.33
N GLU A 308 4.83 -15.79 -21.86
CA GLU A 308 5.35 -16.94 -21.11
C GLU A 308 6.83 -16.70 -20.82
N VAL A 309 7.18 -16.66 -19.53
CA VAL A 309 8.54 -16.41 -19.05
C VAL A 309 8.97 -17.51 -18.09
N SER A 310 10.26 -17.79 -18.03
CA SER A 310 10.86 -18.83 -17.20
C SER A 310 10.63 -18.58 -15.72
N GLN A 311 10.66 -17.31 -15.32
CA GLN A 311 10.59 -16.84 -13.94
C GLN A 311 9.80 -15.54 -13.87
N PHE A 312 8.85 -15.46 -12.94
CA PHE A 312 8.20 -14.21 -12.57
C PHE A 312 8.28 -14.02 -11.05
N TRP A 313 9.10 -13.06 -10.66
CA TRP A 313 9.33 -12.69 -9.28
C TRP A 313 8.31 -11.65 -8.85
N ILE A 314 7.72 -11.83 -7.67
CA ILE A 314 6.73 -10.89 -7.11
C ILE A 314 7.07 -10.69 -5.63
N SER A 315 7.02 -9.44 -5.18
CA SER A 315 7.22 -9.03 -3.79
C SER A 315 6.02 -8.26 -3.29
N ARG A 316 5.56 -8.62 -2.10
CA ARG A 316 4.51 -7.95 -1.33
C ARG A 316 5.18 -6.92 -0.42
N LYS A 317 4.70 -5.68 -0.45
CA LYS A 317 5.38 -4.57 0.23
C LYS A 317 4.60 -3.97 1.39
N SER A 318 3.32 -3.69 1.20
CA SER A 318 2.53 -2.92 2.17
C SER A 318 1.06 -3.07 1.83
N ASP A 319 0.30 -3.58 2.78
CA ASP A 319 -1.12 -3.88 2.57
C ASP A 319 -2.01 -2.65 2.69
N GLY A 320 -3.14 -2.69 2.01
CA GLY A 320 -4.25 -1.78 2.23
C GLY A 320 -4.84 -1.98 3.62
N LYS A 321 -5.08 -0.88 4.33
CA LYS A 321 -5.69 -0.86 5.65
C LYS A 321 -6.68 0.29 5.74
N TYR A 322 -7.75 0.07 6.51
CA TYR A 322 -8.56 1.18 7.00
C TYR A 322 -7.80 1.82 8.15
N GLY A 323 -7.74 3.14 8.16
CA GLY A 323 -7.04 3.88 9.19
C GLY A 323 -7.45 5.34 9.17
N ASP A 324 -6.71 6.18 9.87
CA ASP A 324 -6.99 7.60 9.91
C ASP A 324 -5.88 8.42 9.25
N GLN A 325 -6.28 9.41 8.45
CA GLN A 325 -5.39 10.38 7.85
C GLN A 325 -5.50 11.73 8.56
N VAL A 326 -4.34 12.29 8.88
CA VAL A 326 -4.22 13.65 9.43
C VAL A 326 -4.58 14.70 8.38
N VAL A 327 -5.50 15.58 8.73
CA VAL A 327 -5.83 16.81 7.99
C VAL A 327 -4.85 17.90 8.37
N GLY A 328 -3.68 17.85 7.74
CA GLY A 328 -2.58 18.77 8.02
C GLY A 328 -2.83 20.22 7.56
N PRO A 329 -1.91 21.16 7.89
CA PRO A 329 -2.06 22.59 7.59
C PRO A 329 -2.29 22.91 6.11
N GLN A 330 -1.70 22.12 5.22
CA GLN A 330 -1.85 22.27 3.77
C GLN A 330 -3.32 22.12 3.34
N VAL A 331 -4.01 21.10 3.84
CA VAL A 331 -5.42 20.85 3.53
C VAL A 331 -6.26 21.98 4.12
N LYS A 332 -6.06 22.29 5.39
CA LYS A 332 -6.79 23.36 6.11
C LYS A 332 -6.72 24.71 5.37
N GLY A 333 -5.55 25.06 4.83
CA GLY A 333 -5.34 26.27 4.05
C GLY A 333 -6.18 26.34 2.77
N CYS A 334 -6.52 25.19 2.17
CA CYS A 334 -7.34 25.12 0.96
C CYS A 334 -8.86 25.16 1.23
N ILE A 335 -9.28 24.94 2.49
CA ILE A 335 -10.69 24.91 2.91
C ILE A 335 -10.90 25.79 4.16
N PRO A 336 -10.66 27.10 4.04
CA PRO A 336 -10.62 28.01 5.19
C PRO A 336 -11.94 28.11 5.93
N GLU A 337 -13.08 28.09 5.22
CA GLU A 337 -14.40 28.20 5.84
C GLU A 337 -14.74 26.97 6.70
N ALA A 338 -14.56 25.76 6.16
CA ALA A 338 -14.72 24.52 6.90
C ALA A 338 -13.72 24.41 8.07
N THR A 339 -12.49 24.88 7.86
CA THR A 339 -11.48 24.91 8.94
C THR A 339 -11.94 25.80 10.10
N LEU A 340 -12.43 27.00 9.81
CA LEU A 340 -12.87 27.96 10.83
C LEU A 340 -14.13 27.48 11.56
N THR A 341 -15.10 26.95 10.83
CA THR A 341 -16.44 26.67 11.35
C THR A 341 -16.60 25.25 11.91
N GLU A 342 -15.78 24.29 11.48
CA GLU A 342 -15.94 22.88 11.84
C GLU A 342 -14.70 22.27 12.48
N PHE A 343 -13.51 22.55 11.94
CA PHE A 343 -12.29 21.88 12.42
C PHE A 343 -11.74 22.55 13.69
N ASN A 344 -11.67 23.88 13.70
CA ASN A 344 -11.18 24.63 14.87
C ASN A 344 -12.01 24.35 16.14
N PRO A 345 -13.36 24.31 16.10
CA PRO A 345 -14.14 23.90 17.27
C PRO A 345 -13.83 22.49 17.77
N ARG A 346 -13.53 21.53 16.89
CA ARG A 346 -13.11 20.17 17.30
C ARG A 346 -11.75 20.15 17.96
N LEU A 347 -10.80 20.88 17.37
CA LEU A 347 -9.46 21.02 17.95
C LEU A 347 -9.53 21.69 19.32
N LEU A 348 -10.42 22.69 19.48
CA LEU A 348 -10.67 23.29 20.78
C LEU A 348 -11.22 22.27 21.78
N GLY A 349 -12.24 21.49 21.41
CA GLY A 349 -12.78 20.44 22.28
C GLY A 349 -11.75 19.35 22.63
N GLN A 350 -10.88 18.95 21.69
CA GLN A 350 -9.77 18.04 21.96
C GLN A 350 -8.73 18.64 22.90
N SER A 351 -8.42 19.93 22.72
CA SER A 351 -7.52 20.68 23.60
C SER A 351 -8.09 20.81 25.02
N GLU A 352 -9.39 21.06 25.16
CA GLU A 352 -10.10 21.11 26.43
C GLU A 352 -10.08 19.74 27.13
N ALA A 353 -10.39 18.66 26.41
CA ALA A 353 -10.30 17.29 26.95
C ALA A 353 -8.86 16.94 27.40
N LEU A 354 -7.85 17.30 26.62
CA LEU A 354 -6.45 17.11 27.00
C LEU A 354 -6.07 17.95 28.23
N ALA A 355 -6.62 19.17 28.36
CA ALA A 355 -6.43 20.00 29.52
C ALA A 355 -7.07 19.39 30.78
N GLU A 356 -8.25 18.77 30.68
CA GLU A 356 -8.89 18.06 31.80
C GLU A 356 -8.09 16.85 32.28
N VAL A 357 -7.51 16.08 31.35
CA VAL A 357 -6.60 14.96 31.67
C VAL A 357 -5.34 15.47 32.37
N ALA A 358 -4.81 16.62 31.95
CA ALA A 358 -3.59 17.21 32.50
C ALA A 358 -3.73 17.75 33.94
N VAL A 359 -4.94 17.89 34.48
CA VAL A 359 -5.16 18.39 35.86
C VAL A 359 -4.69 17.39 36.91
N ASP A 360 -4.69 16.09 36.58
CA ASP A 360 -4.38 15.01 37.51
C ASP A 360 -3.25 14.13 36.94
N PRO A 361 -2.07 14.08 37.59
CA PRO A 361 -0.95 13.24 37.16
C PRO A 361 -1.32 11.76 36.97
N LYS A 362 -2.27 11.23 37.75
CA LYS A 362 -2.73 9.84 37.58
C LYS A 362 -3.51 9.66 36.28
N ARG A 363 -4.39 10.61 35.95
CA ARG A 363 -5.15 10.59 34.68
C ARG A 363 -4.23 10.75 33.49
N LEU A 364 -3.23 11.62 33.60
CA LEU A 364 -2.23 11.81 32.55
C LEU A 364 -1.37 10.56 32.36
N GLY A 365 -0.99 9.88 33.44
CA GLY A 365 -0.30 8.58 33.39
C GLY A 365 -1.13 7.50 32.70
N GLN A 366 -2.42 7.38 33.04
CA GLN A 366 -3.32 6.43 32.37
C GLN A 366 -3.52 6.76 30.89
N TYR A 367 -3.74 8.04 30.56
CA TYR A 367 -3.86 8.49 29.17
C TYR A 367 -2.61 8.14 28.36
N TYR A 368 -1.42 8.33 28.93
CA TYR A 368 -0.16 7.96 28.30
C TYR A 368 -0.08 6.44 28.04
N LEU A 369 -0.43 5.60 29.01
CA LEU A 369 -0.45 4.14 28.84
C LEU A 369 -1.43 3.73 27.74
N ASP A 370 -2.65 4.27 27.74
CA ASP A 370 -3.67 3.95 26.75
C ASP A 370 -3.22 4.32 25.32
N GLN A 371 -2.56 5.48 25.16
CA GLN A 371 -2.02 5.89 23.86
C GLN A 371 -0.85 5.02 23.41
N LYS A 372 0.05 4.67 24.33
CA LYS A 372 1.18 3.78 24.03
C LYS A 372 0.73 2.36 23.72
N ASP A 373 -0.29 1.85 24.39
CA ASP A 373 -0.90 0.56 24.09
C ASP A 373 -1.56 0.56 22.71
N LYS A 374 -2.28 1.63 22.35
CA LYS A 374 -2.81 1.81 20.99
C LYS A 374 -1.69 1.84 19.94
N GLN A 375 -0.62 2.60 20.18
CA GLN A 375 0.52 2.68 19.27
C GLN A 375 1.22 1.32 19.12
N ARG A 376 1.51 0.62 20.23
CA ARG A 376 2.14 -0.71 20.19
C ARG A 376 1.25 -1.73 19.49
N LYS A 377 -0.07 -1.68 19.71
CA LYS A 377 -1.02 -2.55 19.01
C LYS A 377 -1.05 -2.26 17.51
N ALA A 378 -1.07 -0.99 17.11
CA ALA A 378 -1.01 -0.60 15.70
C ALA A 378 0.30 -1.06 15.03
N LEU A 379 1.45 -0.88 15.70
CA LEU A 379 2.75 -1.32 15.20
C LEU A 379 2.85 -2.85 15.07
N ALA A 380 2.31 -3.59 16.05
CA ALA A 380 2.23 -5.06 15.98
C ALA A 380 1.34 -5.53 14.81
N GLU A 381 0.21 -4.83 14.56
CA GLU A 381 -0.63 -5.08 13.40
C GLU A 381 0.05 -4.68 12.07
N GLU A 382 1.07 -3.82 12.09
CA GLU A 382 1.89 -3.41 10.95
C GLU A 382 3.10 -4.31 10.68
N GLY A 383 3.34 -5.34 11.50
CA GLY A 383 4.49 -6.23 11.33
C GLY A 383 5.83 -5.51 11.46
N HIS A 384 5.83 -4.31 12.04
CA HIS A 384 7.05 -3.65 12.48
C HIS A 384 7.51 -4.35 13.76
N ASP A 385 8.77 -4.80 13.77
CA ASP A 385 9.42 -5.17 15.03
C ASP A 385 9.20 -4.04 16.04
N GLN A 386 8.80 -4.41 17.26
CA GLN A 386 8.67 -3.46 18.35
C GLN A 386 9.93 -2.62 18.36
N ASP A 387 9.79 -1.29 18.27
CA ASP A 387 10.91 -0.39 18.43
C ASP A 387 11.54 -0.72 19.80
N ASP A 388 12.64 -1.46 19.79
CA ASP A 388 13.28 -2.11 20.96
C ASP A 388 13.91 -1.06 21.91
N ARG A 389 13.63 0.23 21.64
CA ARG A 389 13.86 1.33 22.56
C ARG A 389 12.91 1.18 23.74
N SER A 390 13.43 0.61 24.83
CA SER A 390 12.80 0.60 26.16
C SER A 390 12.21 1.97 26.48
N ASP A 391 10.87 2.02 26.52
CA ASP A 391 10.12 3.18 26.98
C ASP A 391 9.97 3.06 28.49
N TRP A 392 11.02 3.47 29.20
CA TRP A 392 11.10 3.31 30.65
C TRP A 392 9.91 3.91 31.40
N LEU A 393 9.29 4.98 30.88
CA LEU A 393 8.13 5.60 31.50
C LEU A 393 6.91 4.69 31.39
N TYR A 394 6.69 4.09 30.22
CA TYR A 394 5.64 3.09 30.02
C TYR A 394 5.83 1.89 30.96
N ASP A 395 7.04 1.33 31.03
CA ASP A 395 7.31 0.13 31.86
C ASP A 395 7.08 0.42 33.34
N VAL A 396 7.53 1.60 33.80
CA VAL A 396 7.39 2.04 35.20
C VAL A 396 5.93 2.34 35.57
N LEU A 397 5.18 3.04 34.71
CA LEU A 397 3.76 3.33 34.96
C LEU A 397 2.90 2.06 34.91
N LYS A 398 3.20 1.13 34.00
CA LYS A 398 2.47 -0.15 33.89
C LYS A 398 2.72 -1.05 35.10
N ALA A 399 3.92 -1.00 35.69
CA ALA A 399 4.24 -1.73 36.91
C ALA A 399 3.63 -1.10 38.18
N ASP A 400 3.21 0.17 38.14
CA ASP A 400 2.65 0.90 39.28
C ASP A 400 1.19 0.53 39.56
N SER A 401 0.97 -0.71 40.00
CA SER A 401 -0.37 -1.26 40.31
C SER A 401 -1.14 -0.49 41.39
N PHE A 402 -0.46 0.37 42.17
CA PHE A 402 -1.03 1.12 43.29
C PHE A 402 -1.06 2.63 43.06
N GLY A 403 -0.60 3.11 41.90
CA GLY A 403 -0.62 4.53 41.52
C GLY A 403 0.15 5.42 42.50
N GLN A 404 1.32 4.96 42.96
CA GLN A 404 2.18 5.65 43.94
C GLN A 404 3.25 6.53 43.29
N LEU A 405 3.44 6.41 41.98
CA LEU A 405 4.49 7.12 41.26
C LEU A 405 4.10 8.55 40.84
N ASP A 406 2.87 8.97 41.10
CA ASP A 406 2.34 10.32 40.86
C ASP A 406 3.05 11.43 41.66
N GLN A 407 3.79 11.07 42.72
CA GLN A 407 4.59 12.01 43.52
C GLN A 407 6.05 12.12 43.06
N PHE A 408 6.49 11.30 42.10
CA PHE A 408 7.88 11.30 41.65
C PHE A 408 8.12 12.38 40.60
N SER A 409 9.01 13.33 40.92
CA SER A 409 9.30 14.49 40.07
C SER A 409 9.76 14.13 38.65
N LYS A 410 10.51 13.04 38.49
CA LYS A 410 10.97 12.57 37.17
C LYS A 410 9.83 12.02 36.31
N VAL A 411 8.88 11.31 36.92
CA VAL A 411 7.69 10.78 36.23
C VAL A 411 6.81 11.93 35.77
N ASN A 412 6.50 12.87 36.68
CA ASN A 412 5.71 14.05 36.35
C ASN A 412 6.36 14.93 35.28
N TYR A 413 7.70 15.07 35.30
CA TYR A 413 8.43 15.81 34.28
C TYR A 413 8.28 15.19 32.88
N GLU A 414 8.41 13.88 32.74
CA GLU A 414 8.25 13.23 31.44
C GLU A 414 6.78 13.18 30.98
N LEU A 415 5.82 13.02 31.89
CA LEU A 415 4.39 13.15 31.57
C LEU A 415 4.06 14.55 31.06
N ASP A 416 4.60 15.59 31.70
CA ASP A 416 4.48 16.99 31.24
C ASP A 416 5.15 17.19 29.88
N ARG A 417 6.29 16.55 29.64
CA ARG A 417 6.98 16.60 28.34
C ARG A 417 6.13 15.95 27.24
N TYR A 418 5.57 14.78 27.51
CA TYR A 418 4.65 14.08 26.61
C TYR A 418 3.42 14.96 26.31
N LEU A 419 2.79 15.52 27.35
CA LEU A 419 1.66 16.42 27.21
C LEU A 419 1.97 17.66 26.35
N ARG A 420 3.17 18.23 26.48
CA ARG A 420 3.61 19.33 25.61
C ARG A 420 3.72 18.88 24.15
N GLY A 421 4.21 17.67 23.90
CA GLY A 421 4.22 17.04 22.58
C GLY A 421 2.81 16.95 22.00
N GLU A 422 1.88 16.33 22.75
CA GLU A 422 0.48 16.19 22.34
C GLU A 422 -0.19 17.53 22.03
N ARG A 423 0.10 18.59 22.82
CA ARG A 423 -0.42 19.94 22.54
C ARG A 423 0.15 20.54 21.26
N VAL A 424 1.44 20.33 20.99
CA VAL A 424 2.07 20.75 19.72
C VAL A 424 1.45 19.97 18.56
N ASP A 425 1.27 18.66 18.72
CA ASP A 425 0.68 17.79 17.70
C ASP A 425 -0.79 18.12 17.47
N LEU A 426 -1.58 18.51 18.47
CA LEU A 426 -2.93 19.03 18.26
C LEU A 426 -2.93 20.38 17.53
N ALA A 427 -2.03 21.28 17.91
CA ALA A 427 -1.93 22.60 17.29
C ALA A 427 -1.50 22.51 15.82
N VAL A 428 -0.61 21.58 15.49
CA VAL A 428 -0.01 21.42 14.15
C VAL A 428 -0.73 20.36 13.31
N GLY A 429 -1.06 19.22 13.92
CA GLY A 429 -1.51 17.96 13.32
C GLY A 429 -3.00 17.85 13.02
N GLY A 430 -3.82 18.87 13.31
CA GLY A 430 -5.20 18.91 12.83
C GLY A 430 -6.09 17.74 13.23
N ILE A 431 -7.16 17.53 12.45
CA ILE A 431 -8.16 16.50 12.75
C ILE A 431 -7.83 15.22 11.98
N TYR A 432 -8.28 14.09 12.50
CA TYR A 432 -8.18 12.80 11.83
C TYR A 432 -9.46 12.53 11.04
N VAL A 433 -9.32 11.93 9.86
CA VAL A 433 -10.44 11.47 9.03
C VAL A 433 -10.20 10.04 8.58
N PRO A 434 -11.25 9.22 8.41
CA PRO A 434 -11.11 7.87 7.87
C PRO A 434 -10.34 7.88 6.55
N SER A 435 -9.57 6.84 6.31
CA SER A 435 -8.72 6.69 5.13
C SER A 435 -8.66 5.26 4.66
N ALA A 436 -8.46 5.11 3.36
CA ALA A 436 -8.33 3.82 2.71
C ALA A 436 -7.47 3.94 1.46
N MET A 437 -6.80 2.85 1.09
CA MET A 437 -6.03 2.78 -0.16
C MET A 437 -6.99 2.83 -1.36
N ALA A 438 -6.67 3.68 -2.33
CA ALA A 438 -7.45 3.85 -3.54
C ALA A 438 -7.33 2.62 -4.44
N GLN A 439 -8.45 2.17 -4.99
CA GLN A 439 -8.51 1.10 -5.98
C GLN A 439 -9.41 1.49 -7.16
N HIS A 440 -9.10 0.94 -8.33
CA HIS A 440 -9.80 1.22 -9.56
C HIS A 440 -11.12 0.43 -9.68
N HIS A 441 -12.22 1.08 -10.11
CA HIS A 441 -13.40 0.35 -10.60
C HIS A 441 -14.28 1.18 -11.55
N GLU A 442 -14.48 0.73 -12.80
CA GLU A 442 -15.25 1.51 -13.80
C GLU A 442 -16.78 1.48 -13.60
N GLN A 443 -17.32 0.48 -12.89
CA GLN A 443 -18.77 0.41 -12.66
C GLN A 443 -19.34 1.48 -11.70
N LEU A 444 -18.45 2.21 -11.02
CA LEU A 444 -18.84 3.36 -10.21
C LEU A 444 -19.02 4.58 -11.13
N MET A 445 -20.10 5.32 -10.94
CA MET A 445 -20.30 6.59 -11.64
C MET A 445 -19.26 7.63 -11.17
N PRO A 446 -18.97 8.68 -11.96
CA PRO A 446 -17.98 9.70 -11.56
C PRO A 446 -18.24 10.37 -10.20
N TRP A 447 -19.48 10.37 -9.73
CA TRP A 447 -19.92 10.93 -8.46
C TRP A 447 -20.13 9.86 -7.37
N GLU A 448 -19.62 8.64 -7.57
CA GLU A 448 -19.70 7.53 -6.61
C GLU A 448 -18.31 7.08 -6.13
N VAL A 449 -18.32 6.56 -4.91
CA VAL A 449 -17.20 5.84 -4.28
C VAL A 449 -17.76 4.59 -3.61
N CYS A 450 -16.95 3.54 -3.45
CA CYS A 450 -17.29 2.40 -2.61
C CYS A 450 -16.20 2.20 -1.55
N ASN A 451 -16.47 2.67 -0.33
CA ASN A 451 -15.67 2.41 0.86
C ASN A 451 -16.55 1.71 1.91
N LYS A 452 -16.17 0.49 2.31
CA LYS A 452 -16.93 -0.33 3.26
C LYS A 452 -16.84 0.15 4.71
N ASP A 453 -15.81 0.92 5.04
CA ASP A 453 -15.65 1.51 6.36
C ASP A 453 -16.56 2.74 6.56
N LEU A 454 -17.17 3.22 5.47
CA LEU A 454 -18.11 4.33 5.50
C LEU A 454 -19.55 3.85 5.33
N PRO A 455 -20.55 4.53 5.92
CA PRO A 455 -21.96 4.17 5.75
C PRO A 455 -22.40 4.22 4.28
N HIS A 456 -23.14 3.20 3.84
CA HIS A 456 -23.81 3.21 2.54
C HIS A 456 -24.74 4.43 2.45
N GLY A 457 -24.71 5.16 1.34
CA GLY A 457 -25.50 6.36 1.07
C GLY A 457 -24.95 7.66 1.67
N ALA A 458 -23.82 7.62 2.38
CA ALA A 458 -23.17 8.82 2.88
C ALA A 458 -22.64 9.71 1.74
N ILE A 459 -22.82 11.03 1.82
CA ILE A 459 -22.12 11.95 0.93
C ILE A 459 -20.79 12.31 1.60
N VAL A 460 -19.72 12.07 0.88
CA VAL A 460 -18.35 12.19 1.36
C VAL A 460 -17.56 13.13 0.46
N ALA A 461 -16.63 13.84 1.07
CA ALA A 461 -15.59 14.57 0.36
C ALA A 461 -14.27 13.82 0.59
N TYR A 462 -13.52 13.51 -0.47
CA TYR A 462 -12.26 12.78 -0.34
C TYR A 462 -11.13 13.45 -1.12
N TYR A 463 -9.90 13.23 -0.63
CA TYR A 463 -8.71 13.90 -1.14
C TYR A 463 -7.46 13.05 -0.98
N ARG A 464 -6.40 13.35 -1.75
CA ARG A 464 -5.05 12.81 -1.56
C ARG A 464 -4.11 13.88 -1.00
N SER A 465 -3.23 13.49 -0.08
CA SER A 465 -2.10 14.33 0.34
C SER A 465 -0.84 14.01 -0.48
N PRO A 466 0.00 14.99 -0.85
CA PRO A 466 -0.12 16.43 -0.56
C PRO A 466 -1.15 17.14 -1.45
N PHE A 467 -1.73 18.21 -0.91
CA PHE A 467 -2.71 19.02 -1.62
C PHE A 467 -2.06 19.88 -2.72
N PRO A 468 -2.48 19.76 -3.99
CA PRO A 468 -1.94 20.62 -5.04
C PRO A 468 -2.35 22.10 -4.84
N ASN A 469 -1.57 23.03 -5.38
CA ASN A 469 -1.85 24.48 -5.33
C ASN A 469 -3.15 24.92 -6.04
N VAL A 470 -3.94 23.98 -6.59
CA VAL A 470 -5.24 24.24 -7.24
C VAL A 470 -6.41 24.41 -6.25
N GLY A 471 -6.14 24.36 -4.94
CA GLY A 471 -7.14 24.63 -3.89
C GLY A 471 -8.21 23.55 -3.77
N ALA A 472 -9.39 23.89 -3.23
CA ALA A 472 -10.51 22.95 -2.98
C ALA A 472 -10.99 22.16 -4.22
N ALA A 473 -10.60 22.55 -5.44
CA ALA A 473 -10.90 21.81 -6.67
C ALA A 473 -10.29 20.39 -6.70
N ALA A 474 -9.30 20.11 -5.85
CA ALA A 474 -8.74 18.77 -5.68
C ALA A 474 -9.48 17.89 -4.64
N ILE A 475 -10.66 18.34 -4.17
CA ILE A 475 -11.57 17.57 -3.32
C ILE A 475 -12.66 16.98 -4.19
N ALA A 476 -12.73 15.66 -4.24
CA ALA A 476 -13.81 14.96 -4.90
C ALA A 476 -15.00 14.82 -3.95
N ILE A 477 -16.21 15.13 -4.44
CA ILE A 477 -17.46 14.92 -3.69
C ILE A 477 -18.21 13.77 -4.34
N ALA A 478 -18.54 12.76 -3.54
CA ALA A 478 -19.20 11.55 -4.01
C ALA A 478 -20.21 11.01 -3.00
N ILE A 479 -21.14 10.19 -3.46
CA ILE A 479 -21.94 9.33 -2.59
C ILE A 479 -21.27 7.96 -2.42
N ASN A 480 -21.23 7.46 -1.20
CA ASN A 480 -20.71 6.14 -0.90
C ASN A 480 -21.74 5.07 -1.28
N ASN A 481 -21.54 4.40 -2.41
CA ASN A 481 -22.42 3.36 -2.93
C ASN A 481 -21.74 1.99 -2.86
N THR A 482 -21.95 1.30 -1.74
CA THR A 482 -21.43 -0.06 -1.53
C THR A 482 -22.19 -1.16 -2.28
N GLU A 483 -23.44 -0.92 -2.67
CA GLU A 483 -24.31 -1.94 -3.28
C GLU A 483 -23.92 -2.23 -4.74
N THR A 484 -23.44 -1.23 -5.48
CA THR A 484 -22.96 -1.42 -6.87
C THR A 484 -21.94 -2.54 -6.96
N LEU A 485 -20.89 -2.52 -6.14
CA LEU A 485 -19.87 -3.57 -6.17
C LEU A 485 -20.35 -4.84 -5.50
N LYS A 486 -21.11 -4.75 -4.40
CA LYS A 486 -21.65 -5.93 -3.73
C LYS A 486 -22.50 -6.81 -4.68
N GLN A 487 -23.25 -6.19 -5.60
CA GLN A 487 -24.12 -6.88 -6.55
C GLN A 487 -23.39 -7.30 -7.83
N ASN A 488 -22.57 -6.41 -8.40
CA ASN A 488 -21.99 -6.61 -9.72
C ASN A 488 -20.57 -7.21 -9.69
N ASP A 489 -19.84 -7.03 -8.58
CA ASP A 489 -18.47 -7.52 -8.39
C ASP A 489 -18.16 -7.85 -6.93
N LEU A 490 -18.67 -9.00 -6.48
CA LEU A 490 -18.46 -9.49 -5.12
C LEU A 490 -16.98 -9.74 -4.79
N GLU A 491 -16.13 -9.95 -5.79
CA GLU A 491 -14.69 -10.15 -5.57
C GLU A 491 -14.00 -8.85 -5.17
N ALA A 492 -14.31 -7.74 -5.87
CA ALA A 492 -13.86 -6.41 -5.47
C ALA A 492 -14.44 -6.04 -4.09
N PHE A 493 -15.74 -6.26 -3.88
CA PHE A 493 -16.39 -5.93 -2.61
C PHE A 493 -15.80 -6.66 -1.39
N ARG A 494 -15.21 -7.84 -1.58
CA ARG A 494 -14.56 -8.59 -0.47
C ARG A 494 -13.22 -8.02 -0.03
N LYS A 495 -12.58 -7.16 -0.83
CA LYS A 495 -11.27 -6.59 -0.49
C LYS A 495 -11.35 -5.67 0.72
N GLU A 496 -10.42 -5.79 1.65
CA GLU A 496 -10.39 -5.01 2.90
C GLU A 496 -9.33 -3.91 2.82
N GLY A 497 -9.52 -2.83 3.59
CA GLY A 497 -8.58 -1.72 3.70
C GLY A 497 -8.49 -0.82 2.46
N VAL A 498 -9.47 -0.92 1.55
CA VAL A 498 -9.51 -0.19 0.29
C VAL A 498 -10.81 0.57 0.07
N ALA A 499 -10.74 1.58 -0.78
CA ALA A 499 -11.88 2.28 -1.34
C ALA A 499 -11.79 2.29 -2.87
N TYR A 500 -12.86 1.85 -3.53
CA TYR A 500 -12.94 1.85 -4.98
C TYR A 500 -13.43 3.20 -5.49
N LEU A 501 -12.70 3.75 -6.46
CA LEU A 501 -12.97 5.05 -7.06
C LEU A 501 -13.26 4.88 -8.55
N ASN A 502 -14.10 5.75 -9.09
CA ASN A 502 -14.15 5.95 -10.53
C ASN A 502 -12.80 6.51 -11.03
N PRO A 503 -12.18 5.93 -12.07
CA PRO A 503 -10.85 6.33 -12.56
C PRO A 503 -10.80 7.78 -13.03
N TRP A 504 -11.87 8.27 -13.65
CA TRP A 504 -11.90 9.64 -14.15
C TRP A 504 -11.84 10.63 -12.99
N THR A 505 -12.62 10.39 -11.93
CA THR A 505 -12.64 11.27 -10.75
C THR A 505 -11.34 11.17 -9.95
N ALA A 506 -10.77 9.96 -9.82
CA ALA A 506 -9.46 9.76 -9.20
C ALA A 506 -8.38 10.60 -9.90
N LYS A 507 -8.25 10.48 -11.22
CA LYS A 507 -7.23 11.17 -12.02
C LYS A 507 -7.44 12.68 -12.12
N HIS A 508 -8.66 13.12 -12.41
CA HIS A 508 -8.93 14.51 -12.80
C HIS A 508 -9.32 15.42 -11.64
N ILE A 509 -9.84 14.86 -10.54
CA ILE A 509 -10.30 15.63 -9.39
C ILE A 509 -9.39 15.34 -8.19
N ALA A 510 -9.36 14.09 -7.71
CA ALA A 510 -8.60 13.74 -6.50
C ALA A 510 -7.08 13.64 -6.72
N ILE A 511 -6.62 13.75 -7.98
CA ILE A 511 -5.23 13.58 -8.42
C ILE A 511 -4.60 12.33 -7.77
N THR A 512 -5.32 11.23 -7.84
CA THR A 512 -5.02 9.94 -7.20
C THR A 512 -4.75 8.91 -8.28
N ASP A 513 -3.66 8.18 -8.13
CA ASP A 513 -3.38 6.95 -8.89
C ASP A 513 -3.67 5.71 -8.04
N PHE A 514 -3.44 4.50 -8.56
CA PHE A 514 -3.73 3.26 -7.83
C PHE A 514 -2.46 2.47 -7.48
N ASP A 515 -1.29 3.13 -7.43
CA ASP A 515 0.01 2.47 -7.21
C ASP A 515 0.47 2.38 -5.74
N LYS A 516 -0.26 3.09 -4.86
CA LYS A 516 -0.30 3.00 -3.39
C LYS A 516 -1.18 4.10 -2.76
N ASP A 517 -1.63 5.06 -3.54
CA ASP A 517 -2.26 6.25 -2.99
C ASP A 517 -3.41 5.88 -2.05
N ALA A 518 -3.53 6.64 -0.97
CA ALA A 518 -4.62 6.58 -0.04
C ALA A 518 -5.34 7.92 0.00
N ASN A 519 -6.65 7.87 0.23
CA ASN A 519 -7.47 9.05 0.37
C ASN A 519 -8.01 9.19 1.79
N GLY A 520 -8.06 10.42 2.28
CA GLY A 520 -8.79 10.78 3.48
C GLY A 520 -10.23 11.17 3.13
N TYR A 521 -11.19 10.81 3.98
CA TYR A 521 -12.63 10.94 3.74
C TYR A 521 -13.31 11.77 4.81
N PHE A 522 -13.84 12.93 4.42
CA PHE A 522 -14.75 13.69 5.25
C PHE A 522 -16.18 13.22 5.03
N VAL A 523 -16.82 12.76 6.11
CA VAL A 523 -18.24 12.35 6.06
C VAL A 523 -19.11 13.57 6.32
N GLY A 524 -19.65 14.13 5.23
CA GLY A 524 -20.45 15.35 5.22
C GLY A 524 -21.97 15.11 5.21
N TYR A 525 -22.43 13.88 5.05
CA TYR A 525 -23.84 13.55 5.17
C TYR A 525 -24.02 12.08 5.50
N LEU A 526 -24.92 11.79 6.44
CA LEU A 526 -25.40 10.43 6.71
C LEU A 526 -26.81 10.27 6.15
N PRO A 527 -27.09 9.21 5.40
CA PRO A 527 -28.39 9.05 4.76
C PRO A 527 -29.49 8.79 5.76
N ALA A 528 -30.62 9.46 5.53
CA ALA A 528 -31.87 9.17 6.24
C ALA A 528 -32.69 8.04 5.58
N VAL A 529 -32.31 7.61 4.37
CA VAL A 529 -32.98 6.56 3.58
C VAL A 529 -31.94 5.65 2.94
N GLU A 530 -32.19 4.34 2.98
CA GLU A 530 -31.22 3.33 2.49
C GLU A 530 -31.05 3.34 0.96
N ASP A 531 -32.08 3.73 0.21
CA ASP A 531 -32.11 3.71 -1.26
C ASP A 531 -31.61 5.00 -1.92
N LEU A 532 -30.93 5.88 -1.17
CA LEU A 532 -30.49 7.18 -1.69
C LEU A 532 -29.59 7.06 -2.93
N PRO A 533 -28.58 6.17 -2.99
CA PRO A 533 -27.77 6.01 -4.20
C PRO A 533 -28.59 5.64 -5.44
N ASP A 534 -29.56 4.75 -5.32
CA ASP A 534 -30.43 4.34 -6.43
C ASP A 534 -31.32 5.50 -6.92
N ARG A 535 -31.83 6.32 -5.99
CA ARG A 535 -32.58 7.53 -6.35
C ARG A 535 -31.73 8.54 -7.11
N ILE A 536 -30.48 8.73 -6.68
CA ILE A 536 -29.53 9.63 -7.36
C ILE A 536 -29.18 9.09 -8.75
N ARG A 537 -28.93 7.78 -8.88
CA ARG A 537 -28.75 7.13 -10.19
C ARG A 537 -29.95 7.37 -11.11
N ALA A 538 -31.17 7.23 -10.60
CA ALA A 538 -32.39 7.45 -11.37
C ALA A 538 -32.56 8.93 -11.80
N GLU A 539 -32.30 9.88 -10.89
CA GLU A 539 -32.39 11.32 -11.22
C GLU A 539 -31.32 11.75 -12.24
N LEU A 540 -30.13 11.16 -12.16
CA LEU A 540 -29.01 11.47 -13.05
C LEU A 540 -28.95 10.58 -14.31
N ALA A 541 -29.94 9.71 -14.53
CA ALA A 541 -29.96 8.81 -15.68
C ALA A 541 -29.85 9.57 -17.01
N THR A 542 -30.47 10.74 -17.12
CA THR A 542 -30.47 11.57 -18.35
C THR A 542 -29.13 12.22 -18.66
N VAL A 543 -28.20 12.29 -17.69
CA VAL A 543 -26.84 12.81 -17.92
C VAL A 543 -25.83 11.70 -18.20
N GLY A 544 -26.21 10.42 -18.10
CA GLY A 544 -25.30 9.28 -18.28
C GLY A 544 -24.64 9.16 -19.66
N GLU A 545 -25.22 9.77 -20.69
CA GLU A 545 -24.63 9.81 -22.04
C GLU A 545 -23.69 11.02 -22.25
N GLN A 546 -23.59 11.93 -21.28
CA GLN A 546 -22.72 13.09 -21.37
C GLN A 546 -21.26 12.75 -21.04
N PRO A 547 -20.28 13.59 -21.40
CA PRO A 547 -18.90 13.43 -20.95
C PRO A 547 -18.80 13.33 -19.42
N LEU A 548 -17.89 12.50 -18.90
CA LEU A 548 -17.74 12.19 -17.47
C LEU A 548 -17.65 13.45 -16.59
N ALA A 549 -16.99 14.51 -17.07
CA ALA A 549 -16.93 15.81 -16.38
C ALA A 549 -18.31 16.41 -16.11
N LYS A 550 -19.23 16.34 -17.10
CA LYS A 550 -20.59 16.85 -16.93
C LYS A 550 -21.42 15.96 -16.02
N GLN A 551 -21.18 14.64 -16.05
CA GLN A 551 -21.82 13.71 -15.12
C GLN A 551 -21.42 14.01 -13.69
N TYR A 552 -20.11 14.21 -13.44
CA TYR A 552 -19.58 14.58 -12.13
C TYR A 552 -20.20 15.89 -11.62
N GLU A 553 -20.19 16.94 -12.45
CA GLU A 553 -20.77 18.24 -12.06
C GLU A 553 -22.28 18.17 -11.81
N ALA A 554 -23.02 17.33 -12.54
CA ALA A 554 -24.44 17.11 -12.30
C ALA A 554 -24.68 16.42 -10.94
N GLY A 555 -23.87 15.39 -10.61
CA GLY A 555 -23.89 14.74 -9.31
C GLY A 555 -23.55 15.71 -8.18
N ARG A 556 -22.45 16.45 -8.31
CA ARG A 556 -22.02 17.48 -7.36
C ARG A 556 -23.11 18.53 -7.11
N SER A 557 -23.75 19.00 -8.17
CA SER A 557 -24.85 19.98 -8.09
C SER A 557 -26.08 19.41 -7.38
N LEU A 558 -26.41 18.14 -7.61
CA LEU A 558 -27.50 17.45 -6.92
C LEU A 558 -27.19 17.30 -5.43
N PHE A 559 -25.97 16.88 -5.05
CA PHE A 559 -25.56 16.80 -3.64
C PHE A 559 -25.71 18.15 -2.93
N GLY A 560 -25.28 19.25 -3.55
CA GLY A 560 -25.46 20.60 -3.01
C GLY A 560 -26.93 20.96 -2.73
N ARG A 561 -27.84 20.59 -3.65
CA ARG A 561 -29.29 20.79 -3.46
C ARG A 561 -29.85 19.94 -2.31
N LEU A 562 -29.47 18.65 -2.25
CA LEU A 562 -29.92 17.73 -1.20
C LEU A 562 -29.48 18.23 0.18
N ILE A 563 -28.21 18.63 0.31
CA ILE A 563 -27.66 19.17 1.54
C ILE A 563 -28.40 20.46 1.97
N ALA A 564 -28.65 21.37 1.04
CA ALA A 564 -29.38 22.61 1.33
C ALA A 564 -30.82 22.35 1.82
N GLN A 565 -31.54 21.42 1.19
CA GLN A 565 -32.90 21.05 1.60
C GLN A 565 -32.94 20.47 3.01
N MET A 566 -31.96 19.66 3.39
CA MET A 566 -31.93 19.02 4.70
C MET A 566 -31.58 19.99 5.84
N GLN A 567 -30.75 20.99 5.57
CA GLN A 567 -30.53 22.08 6.52
C GLN A 567 -31.81 22.85 6.83
N MET A 568 -32.65 23.11 5.82
CA MET A 568 -33.94 23.76 6.02
C MET A 568 -34.91 22.89 6.83
N ALA A 569 -34.77 21.56 6.77
CA ALA A 569 -35.60 20.60 7.50
C ALA A 569 -35.15 20.34 8.95
N GLY A 570 -34.01 20.91 9.41
CA GLY A 570 -33.52 20.76 10.77
C GLY A 570 -32.95 19.37 11.12
N HIS A 571 -32.72 18.51 10.12
CA HIS A 571 -32.08 17.21 10.31
C HIS A 571 -30.56 17.37 10.30
N PHE A 572 -29.95 17.53 11.48
CA PHE A 572 -28.50 17.66 11.63
C PHE A 572 -27.87 16.42 12.26
N TYR A 573 -27.20 15.62 11.44
CA TYR A 573 -26.18 14.66 11.85
C TYR A 573 -25.04 14.73 10.84
N CYS A 574 -24.14 15.70 10.99
CA CYS A 574 -23.05 15.86 10.06
C CYS A 574 -21.77 16.32 10.75
N SER A 575 -20.66 15.74 10.30
CA SER A 575 -19.34 16.08 10.79
C SER A 575 -18.65 17.19 9.95
N CYS A 576 -18.88 17.31 8.65
CA CYS A 576 -18.18 18.29 7.80
C CYS A 576 -19.05 18.89 6.67
N LEU A 577 -20.07 19.69 6.99
CA LEU A 577 -21.10 20.17 6.06
C LEU A 577 -20.64 21.38 5.23
N ALA A 578 -19.85 22.26 5.81
CA ALA A 578 -19.26 23.43 5.14
C ALA A 578 -18.23 23.03 4.09
N LEU A 579 -17.65 21.84 4.21
CA LEU A 579 -16.69 21.30 3.25
C LEU A 579 -17.33 20.74 1.98
N VAL A 580 -18.50 20.11 2.12
CA VAL A 580 -19.22 19.50 0.99
C VAL A 580 -20.01 20.57 0.20
N LYS A 581 -20.30 21.72 0.82
CA LYS A 581 -20.83 22.89 0.15
C LYS A 581 -19.75 23.60 -0.67
#